data_AF-A0A3A8KVT6-F1
#
_entry.id   AF-A0A3A8KVT6-F1
#
_cell.length_a   1.000
_cell.length_b   1.000
_cell.length_c   1.000
_cell.angle_alpha   90.00
_cell.angle_beta   90.00
_cell.angle_gamma   90.00
#
_symmetry.space_group_name_H-M   'P 1'
#
loop_
_entity.id
_entity.type
_entity.pdbx_description
1 polymer ?
#
loop_
_entity_poly.entity_id
_entity_poly.type
_entity_poly.pdbx_seq_one_letter_code
_entity_poly.pdbx_strand_id
1 'polypeptide(L)'
;MGKHLSGAGKLKARLKRDHDYRNKGYKHIKGSGGRKFVYGNLEVIQNVLQTRGTRARDKGVKAGSRLHARRYTFTHGNNFQIGQSPYVNQGHHLLPEEAFSYFESDQLRMLQGVDYNINNGENIIFLPARQRDSEFHQLPFHQGSHPAYTEQVDEDMEGVRRALDEALKNDKKHKEWNPPEALKDRLMNLQAKYWRMLVAAGPISINKFVKPAPKKRGITKSKKS
;
A
#
# COMPACT_ATOMS: atom_id res chain seq x y z
N MET A 1 36.12 15.48 -19.14
CA MET A 1 34.91 16.24 -19.50
C MET A 1 33.91 15.31 -20.16
N GLY A 2 32.78 15.03 -19.51
CA GLY A 2 31.72 14.16 -20.05
C GLY A 2 30.36 14.84 -20.01
N LYS A 3 30.20 15.93 -20.76
CA LYS A 3 28.88 16.54 -21.00
C LYS A 3 28.18 15.79 -22.12
N HIS A 4 27.07 15.12 -21.79
CA HIS A 4 25.74 15.25 -22.41
C HIS A 4 24.93 13.97 -22.24
N LEU A 5 23.80 14.11 -21.52
CA LEU A 5 22.63 13.25 -21.57
C LEU A 5 21.46 14.14 -21.98
N SER A 6 21.35 14.43 -23.27
CA SER A 6 20.25 15.22 -23.82
C SER A 6 19.06 14.31 -24.12
N GLY A 7 17.91 14.61 -23.52
CA GLY A 7 16.65 13.92 -23.75
C GLY A 7 16.01 13.47 -22.44
N ALA A 8 15.54 14.41 -21.63
CA ALA A 8 14.54 14.06 -20.63
C ALA A 8 13.28 13.64 -21.39
N GLY A 9 13.15 12.34 -21.67
CA GLY A 9 11.86 11.76 -22.04
C GLY A 9 10.80 12.22 -21.04
N LYS A 10 9.52 12.27 -21.45
CA LYS A 10 8.43 12.78 -20.61
C LYS A 10 8.51 12.13 -19.22
N LEU A 11 8.62 12.95 -18.15
CA LEU A 11 8.62 12.48 -16.77
C LEU A 11 7.25 11.86 -16.45
N LYS A 12 7.16 10.53 -16.53
CA LYS A 12 5.93 9.78 -16.29
C LYS A 12 5.72 9.50 -14.82
N ALA A 13 6.80 9.19 -14.09
CA ALA A 13 6.68 8.78 -12.71
C ALA A 13 6.20 9.92 -11.80
N ARG A 14 5.53 9.55 -10.71
CA ARG A 14 5.25 10.43 -9.58
C ARG A 14 5.74 9.72 -8.33
N LEU A 15 6.88 10.15 -7.82
CA LEU A 15 7.59 9.50 -6.71
C LEU A 15 7.44 10.24 -5.37
N LYS A 16 6.77 11.40 -5.37
CA LYS A 16 6.53 12.20 -4.17
C LYS A 16 5.07 12.18 -3.78
N ARG A 17 4.79 12.24 -2.47
CA ARG A 17 3.44 12.30 -1.96
C ARG A 17 2.78 13.58 -2.44
N ASP A 18 1.61 13.46 -3.05
CA ASP A 18 0.75 14.60 -3.34
C ASP A 18 -0.37 14.74 -2.29
N HIS A 19 -1.07 15.87 -2.29
CA HIS A 19 -2.14 16.13 -1.33
C HIS A 19 -3.40 15.27 -1.55
N ASP A 20 -3.56 14.68 -2.74
CA ASP A 20 -4.77 13.94 -3.15
C ASP A 20 -4.63 12.42 -2.97
N TYR A 21 -3.46 11.92 -2.55
CA TYR A 21 -3.18 10.49 -2.36
C TYR A 21 -4.29 9.78 -1.56
N ARG A 22 -4.79 10.42 -0.50
CA ARG A 22 -5.88 9.90 0.33
C ARG A 22 -7.15 9.70 -0.48
N ASN A 23 -7.53 10.69 -1.28
CA ASN A 23 -8.73 10.62 -2.12
C ASN A 23 -8.58 9.54 -3.21
N LYS A 24 -7.39 9.38 -3.79
CA LYS A 24 -7.08 8.31 -4.75
C LYS A 24 -7.23 6.92 -4.10
N GLY A 25 -6.69 6.73 -2.90
CA GLY A 25 -6.90 5.53 -2.10
C GLY A 25 -8.38 5.29 -1.79
N TYR A 26 -9.10 6.33 -1.36
CA TYR A 26 -10.53 6.25 -1.03
C TYR A 26 -11.36 5.82 -2.24
N LYS A 27 -11.17 6.48 -3.40
CA LYS A 27 -11.87 6.14 -4.65
C LYS A 27 -11.58 4.71 -5.08
N HIS A 28 -10.31 4.28 -5.02
CA HIS A 28 -9.90 2.94 -5.39
C HIS A 28 -10.54 1.86 -4.50
N ILE A 29 -10.51 2.02 -3.18
CA ILE A 29 -11.07 1.05 -2.22
C ILE A 29 -12.60 1.06 -2.22
N LYS A 30 -13.23 2.23 -2.34
CA LYS A 30 -14.70 2.35 -2.40
C LYS A 30 -15.28 1.74 -3.67
N GLY A 31 -14.57 1.91 -4.79
CA GLY A 31 -14.92 1.41 -6.11
C GLY A 31 -14.65 -0.09 -6.29
N SER A 32 -14.30 -0.48 -7.52
CA SER A 32 -14.04 -1.86 -7.94
C SER A 32 -12.57 -2.29 -7.84
N GLY A 33 -11.73 -1.56 -7.09
CA GLY A 33 -10.29 -1.82 -6.96
C GLY A 33 -9.92 -3.10 -6.19
N GLY A 34 -10.87 -3.99 -5.92
CA GLY A 34 -10.62 -5.29 -5.30
C GLY A 34 -10.23 -5.26 -3.82
N ARG A 35 -10.14 -4.09 -3.16
CA ARG A 35 -9.70 -3.96 -1.76
C ARG A 35 -10.81 -3.76 -0.73
N LYS A 36 -12.02 -3.48 -1.23
CA LYS A 36 -13.21 -3.15 -0.43
C LYS A 36 -13.57 -4.22 0.60
N PHE A 37 -13.34 -5.49 0.28
CA PHE A 37 -13.76 -6.61 1.11
C PHE A 37 -13.10 -6.61 2.50
N VAL A 38 -11.84 -6.15 2.59
CA VAL A 38 -11.10 -6.02 3.86
C VAL A 38 -11.84 -5.09 4.82
N TYR A 39 -12.40 -3.99 4.30
CA TYR A 39 -13.15 -3.02 5.10
C TYR A 39 -14.66 -3.31 5.20
N GLY A 40 -15.11 -4.35 4.52
CA GLY A 40 -16.52 -4.69 4.34
C GLY A 40 -16.97 -5.92 5.12
N ASN A 41 -16.11 -6.52 5.94
CA ASN A 41 -16.46 -7.71 6.70
C ASN A 41 -17.44 -7.36 7.85
N LEU A 42 -18.73 -7.40 7.55
CA LEU A 42 -19.79 -7.02 8.49
C LEU A 42 -19.86 -7.93 9.71
N GLU A 43 -19.46 -9.20 9.60
CA GLU A 43 -19.48 -10.14 10.71
C GLU A 43 -18.42 -9.76 11.76
N VAL A 44 -17.18 -9.53 11.33
CA VAL A 44 -16.09 -9.05 12.18
C VAL A 44 -16.48 -7.73 12.85
N ILE A 45 -16.93 -6.75 12.07
CA ILE A 45 -17.33 -5.44 12.61
C ILE A 45 -18.46 -5.61 13.63
N GLN A 46 -19.48 -6.41 13.32
CA GLN A 46 -20.62 -6.64 14.19
C GLN A 46 -20.19 -7.27 15.52
N ASN A 47 -19.32 -8.29 15.47
CA ASN A 47 -18.80 -8.94 16.65
C ASN A 47 -18.03 -7.96 17.56
N VAL A 48 -17.19 -7.10 16.99
CA VAL A 48 -16.48 -6.06 17.75
C VAL A 48 -17.45 -5.08 18.40
N LEU A 49 -18.49 -4.63 17.68
CA LEU A 49 -19.51 -3.74 18.22
C LEU A 49 -20.27 -4.37 19.39
N GLN A 50 -20.61 -5.65 19.28
CA GLN A 50 -21.33 -6.42 20.32
C GLN A 50 -20.45 -6.64 21.54
N THR A 51 -19.24 -7.16 21.35
CA THR A 51 -18.26 -7.44 22.40
C THR A 51 -17.96 -6.21 23.25
N ARG A 52 -17.89 -5.03 22.61
CA ARG A 52 -17.60 -3.76 23.28
C ARG A 52 -18.83 -3.05 23.85
N GLY A 53 -20.04 -3.55 23.59
CA GLY A 53 -21.27 -2.82 23.91
C GLY A 53 -21.33 -1.44 23.24
N THR A 54 -20.77 -1.30 22.03
CA THR A 54 -20.69 0.00 21.35
C THR A 54 -22.07 0.48 20.94
N ARG A 55 -22.48 1.64 21.47
CA ARG A 55 -23.78 2.27 21.17
C ARG A 55 -23.81 2.80 19.74
N ALA A 56 -24.95 2.62 19.07
CA ALA A 56 -25.19 3.25 17.78
C ALA A 56 -25.51 4.74 18.00
N ARG A 57 -24.91 5.61 17.18
CA ARG A 57 -25.11 7.07 17.28
C ARG A 57 -26.39 7.57 16.61
N ASP A 58 -26.86 6.89 15.57
CA ASP A 58 -28.01 7.40 14.81
C ASP A 58 -29.29 6.69 15.24
N LYS A 59 -30.36 7.49 15.29
CA LYS A 59 -31.70 7.08 15.71
C LYS A 59 -32.18 5.85 14.94
N GLY A 60 -32.84 4.92 15.65
CA GLY A 60 -33.44 3.73 15.04
C GLY A 60 -32.49 2.60 14.70
N VAL A 61 -31.18 2.72 14.99
CA VAL A 61 -30.24 1.63 14.78
C VAL A 61 -29.85 0.95 16.07
N LYS A 62 -30.14 -0.35 16.14
CA LYS A 62 -29.82 -1.20 17.28
C LYS A 62 -28.31 -1.36 17.41
N ALA A 63 -27.78 -1.15 18.63
CA ALA A 63 -26.37 -1.41 18.95
C ALA A 63 -25.97 -2.85 18.59
N GLY A 64 -24.76 -3.04 18.07
CA GLY A 64 -24.29 -4.36 17.60
C GLY A 64 -25.12 -5.02 16.48
N SER A 65 -26.01 -4.31 15.79
CA SER A 65 -26.74 -4.87 14.64
C SER A 65 -25.91 -4.84 13.35
N ARG A 66 -26.31 -5.64 12.35
CA ARG A 66 -25.71 -5.59 11.01
C ARG A 66 -25.82 -4.20 10.36
N LEU A 67 -26.90 -3.46 10.65
CA LEU A 67 -27.07 -2.07 10.20
C LEU A 67 -26.08 -1.13 10.90
N HIS A 68 -25.79 -1.34 12.18
CA HIS A 68 -24.73 -0.62 12.88
C HIS A 68 -23.36 -0.93 12.27
N ALA A 69 -23.07 -2.21 11.97
CA ALA A 69 -21.81 -2.62 11.35
C ALA A 69 -21.57 -1.97 9.97
N ARG A 70 -22.61 -1.81 9.15
CA ARG A 70 -22.50 -1.10 7.86
C ARG A 70 -21.94 0.32 7.99
N ARG A 71 -22.10 0.96 9.14
CA ARG A 71 -21.58 2.32 9.42
C ARG A 71 -20.08 2.39 9.60
N TYR A 72 -19.38 1.27 9.57
CA TYR A 72 -17.91 1.21 9.64
C TYR A 72 -17.29 0.88 8.27
N THR A 73 -18.09 0.85 7.20
CA THR A 73 -17.62 0.50 5.86
C THR A 73 -17.44 1.73 4.97
N PHE A 74 -16.69 1.61 3.87
CA PHE A 74 -16.55 2.65 2.83
C PHE A 74 -17.87 3.03 2.13
N THR A 75 -18.91 2.19 2.26
CA THR A 75 -20.22 2.45 1.63
C THR A 75 -21.13 3.34 2.46
N HIS A 76 -20.73 3.71 3.67
CA HIS A 76 -21.53 4.56 4.55
C HIS A 76 -20.92 5.96 4.68
N GLY A 77 -21.72 6.97 4.34
CA GLY A 77 -21.35 8.38 4.47
C GLY A 77 -19.98 8.70 3.86
N ASN A 78 -19.19 9.46 4.63
CA ASN A 78 -17.84 9.91 4.25
C ASN A 78 -16.74 9.10 4.97
N ASN A 79 -17.02 7.86 5.34
CA ASN A 79 -16.05 6.99 5.99
C ASN A 79 -14.76 6.88 5.17
N PHE A 80 -13.62 7.06 5.84
CA PHE A 80 -12.27 7.07 5.28
C PHE A 80 -11.99 8.17 4.25
N GLN A 81 -12.98 8.96 3.84
CA GLN A 81 -12.73 10.14 3.01
C GLN A 81 -11.94 11.20 3.80
N ILE A 82 -12.27 11.36 5.08
CA ILE A 82 -11.52 12.17 6.05
C ILE A 82 -10.96 11.28 7.17
N GLY A 83 -9.88 11.73 7.81
CA GLY A 83 -9.12 10.96 8.81
C GLY A 83 -9.82 10.76 10.17
N GLN A 84 -11.16 10.84 10.22
CA GLN A 84 -11.94 10.88 11.46
C GLN A 84 -13.07 9.86 11.55
N SER A 85 -13.66 9.45 10.41
CA SER A 85 -14.79 8.51 10.35
C SER A 85 -14.39 7.24 9.59
N PRO A 86 -14.82 6.04 10.00
CA PRO A 86 -15.70 5.73 11.14
C PRO A 86 -14.99 5.78 12.51
N TYR A 87 -13.67 5.87 12.47
CA TYR A 87 -12.77 6.12 13.59
C TYR A 87 -11.60 6.96 13.08
N VAL A 88 -10.73 7.45 13.97
CA VAL A 88 -9.53 8.19 13.56
C VAL A 88 -8.61 7.28 12.77
N ASN A 89 -8.33 7.65 11.52
CA ASN A 89 -7.61 6.80 10.58
C ASN A 89 -6.69 7.62 9.67
N GLN A 90 -5.64 6.98 9.19
CA GLN A 90 -4.62 7.59 8.35
C GLN A 90 -4.48 6.78 7.06
N GLY A 91 -4.37 7.49 5.94
CA GLY A 91 -3.98 6.88 4.67
C GLY A 91 -2.47 6.74 4.65
N HIS A 92 -1.97 5.59 4.25
CA HIS A 92 -0.54 5.29 4.15
C HIS A 92 -0.20 4.70 2.80
N HIS A 93 0.95 5.09 2.29
CA HIS A 93 1.59 4.44 1.16
C HIS A 93 2.16 3.09 1.60
N LEU A 94 1.91 2.04 0.82
CA LEU A 94 2.50 0.71 1.04
C LEU A 94 3.98 0.72 0.66
N LEU A 95 4.31 1.34 -0.46
CA LEU A 95 5.67 1.77 -0.80
C LEU A 95 5.80 3.26 -0.47
N PRO A 96 6.44 3.62 0.65
CA PRO A 96 6.55 5.00 1.12
C PRO A 96 7.49 5.83 0.22
N GLU A 97 7.37 7.15 0.28
CA GLU A 97 8.22 8.07 -0.50
C GLU A 97 9.70 7.91 -0.13
N GLU A 98 9.96 7.66 1.15
CA GLU A 98 11.28 7.41 1.74
C GLU A 98 12.01 6.27 1.04
N ALA A 99 11.29 5.24 0.58
CA ALA A 99 11.89 4.10 -0.12
C ALA A 99 12.51 4.46 -1.47
N PHE A 100 12.15 5.62 -2.05
CA PHE A 100 12.74 6.13 -3.27
C PHE A 100 13.94 7.06 -3.01
N SER A 101 14.17 7.48 -1.76
CA SER A 101 15.25 8.42 -1.41
C SER A 101 16.65 7.80 -1.47
N TYR A 102 16.75 6.47 -1.44
CA TYR A 102 18.01 5.70 -1.48
C TYR A 102 18.53 5.42 -2.90
N PHE A 103 17.81 5.84 -3.95
CA PHE A 103 18.25 5.62 -5.33
C PHE A 103 19.25 6.68 -5.76
N GLU A 104 20.28 6.24 -6.48
CA GLU A 104 21.30 7.12 -7.06
C GLU A 104 20.69 8.05 -8.13
N SER A 105 21.35 9.17 -8.41
CA SER A 105 20.83 10.18 -9.35
C SER A 105 20.51 9.60 -10.74
N ASP A 106 21.34 8.68 -11.25
CA ASP A 106 21.10 8.02 -12.53
C ASP A 106 19.91 7.04 -12.47
N GLN A 107 19.75 6.33 -11.36
CA GLN A 107 18.63 5.42 -11.14
C GLN A 107 17.31 6.20 -11.00
N LEU A 108 17.32 7.33 -10.29
CA LEU A 108 16.19 8.24 -10.18
C LEU A 108 15.78 8.80 -11.54
N ARG A 109 16.75 9.19 -12.38
CA ARG A 109 16.48 9.62 -13.76
C ARG A 109 15.76 8.52 -14.57
N MET A 110 16.19 7.27 -14.45
CA MET A 110 15.52 6.16 -15.15
C MET A 110 14.13 5.89 -14.60
N LEU A 111 13.97 5.90 -13.27
CA LEU A 111 12.68 5.74 -12.61
C LEU A 111 11.69 6.81 -13.04
N GLN A 112 12.13 8.05 -13.29
CA GLN A 112 11.27 9.13 -13.79
C GLN A 112 10.59 8.80 -15.13
N GLY A 113 11.19 7.94 -15.95
CA GLY A 113 10.57 7.46 -17.20
C GLY A 113 9.54 6.35 -17.01
N VAL A 114 9.52 5.68 -15.85
CA VAL A 114 8.60 4.59 -15.55
C VAL A 114 7.21 5.18 -15.30
N ASP A 115 6.17 4.62 -15.93
CA ASP A 115 4.77 5.03 -15.69
C ASP A 115 4.24 4.46 -14.36
N TYR A 116 4.86 4.90 -13.26
CA TYR A 116 4.50 4.52 -11.91
C TYR A 116 4.19 5.76 -11.06
N ASN A 117 3.10 5.70 -10.31
CA ASN A 117 2.64 6.80 -9.47
C ASN A 117 2.50 6.32 -8.04
N ILE A 118 3.34 6.76 -7.11
CA ILE A 118 3.26 6.33 -5.71
C ILE A 118 1.91 6.68 -5.08
N ASN A 119 1.22 7.72 -5.59
CA ASN A 119 -0.09 8.15 -5.10
C ASN A 119 -1.26 7.38 -5.74
N ASN A 120 -0.99 6.35 -6.56
CA ASN A 120 -2.03 5.50 -7.11
C ASN A 120 -2.81 4.83 -5.96
N GLY A 121 -4.12 4.63 -6.14
CA GLY A 121 -4.97 4.12 -5.06
C GLY A 121 -4.64 2.68 -4.63
N GLU A 122 -3.98 1.89 -5.48
CA GLU A 122 -3.45 0.57 -5.12
C GLU A 122 -2.19 0.64 -4.26
N ASN A 123 -1.52 1.79 -4.14
CA ASN A 123 -0.43 1.95 -3.18
C ASN A 123 -0.94 2.45 -1.83
N ILE A 124 -2.25 2.69 -1.66
CA ILE A 124 -2.80 3.27 -0.43
C ILE A 124 -3.56 2.24 0.42
N ILE A 125 -3.33 2.28 1.73
CA ILE A 125 -4.08 1.56 2.75
C ILE A 125 -4.56 2.53 3.84
N PHE A 126 -5.75 2.32 4.40
CA PHE A 126 -6.27 3.11 5.51
C PHE A 126 -6.12 2.34 6.80
N LEU A 127 -5.28 2.84 7.69
CA LEU A 127 -5.02 2.20 8.98
C LEU A 127 -5.67 3.00 10.11
N PRO A 128 -6.26 2.33 11.10
CA PRO A 128 -6.67 2.98 12.34
C PRO A 128 -5.48 3.63 13.06
N ALA A 129 -5.71 4.78 13.67
CA ALA A 129 -4.69 5.47 14.47
C ALA A 129 -4.58 4.93 15.91
N ARG A 130 -5.46 4.01 16.31
CA ARG A 130 -5.53 3.46 17.68
C ARG A 130 -5.67 1.96 17.62
N GLN A 131 -5.01 1.26 18.55
CA GLN A 131 -5.07 -0.19 18.66
C GLN A 131 -6.51 -0.70 18.77
N ARG A 132 -7.37 -0.09 19.58
CA ARG A 132 -8.75 -0.55 19.68
C ARG A 132 -9.48 -0.50 18.32
N ASP A 133 -9.13 0.41 17.42
CA ASP A 133 -9.89 0.57 16.18
C ASP A 133 -9.42 -0.44 15.09
N SER A 134 -8.28 -1.13 15.29
CA SER A 134 -7.79 -2.19 14.39
C SER A 134 -8.70 -3.41 14.32
N GLU A 135 -9.39 -3.73 15.41
CA GLU A 135 -10.25 -4.90 15.50
C GLU A 135 -11.41 -4.86 14.49
N PHE A 136 -11.92 -3.67 14.13
CA PHE A 136 -13.05 -3.53 13.21
C PHE A 136 -12.74 -4.05 11.81
N HIS A 137 -11.50 -3.92 11.35
CA HIS A 137 -11.09 -4.31 9.99
C HIS A 137 -9.95 -5.31 9.95
N GLN A 138 -9.49 -5.77 11.13
CA GLN A 138 -8.38 -6.70 11.28
C GLN A 138 -7.14 -6.21 10.52
N LEU A 139 -6.81 -4.93 10.69
CA LEU A 139 -5.69 -4.28 10.04
C LEU A 139 -4.71 -3.73 11.07
N PRO A 140 -3.42 -3.59 10.74
CA PRO A 140 -2.49 -2.94 11.65
C PRO A 140 -2.94 -1.52 12.01
N PHE A 141 -2.55 -1.06 13.19
CA PHE A 141 -2.72 0.34 13.56
C PHE A 141 -1.38 1.09 13.49
N HIS A 142 -1.47 2.38 13.16
CA HIS A 142 -0.30 3.24 13.00
C HIS A 142 -0.29 4.37 14.04
N GLN A 143 0.82 4.52 14.76
CA GLN A 143 1.10 5.64 15.66
C GLN A 143 2.56 6.07 15.53
N GLY A 144 2.78 7.24 14.94
CA GLY A 144 4.13 7.82 14.81
C GLY A 144 4.98 7.17 13.72
N SER A 145 6.30 7.26 13.86
CA SER A 145 7.24 6.74 12.86
C SER A 145 7.29 5.21 12.85
N HIS A 146 7.59 4.64 11.69
CA HIS A 146 7.67 3.18 11.45
C HIS A 146 8.96 2.77 10.71
N PRO A 147 10.14 3.04 11.30
CA PRO A 147 11.42 2.81 10.64
C PRO A 147 11.64 1.34 10.26
N ALA A 148 11.22 0.38 11.11
CA ALA A 148 11.36 -1.05 10.82
C ALA A 148 10.52 -1.51 9.62
N TYR A 149 9.38 -0.85 9.35
CA TYR A 149 8.60 -1.11 8.14
C TYR A 149 9.30 -0.52 6.91
N THR A 150 9.79 0.72 7.03
CA THR A 150 10.53 1.41 5.96
C THR A 150 11.76 0.59 5.55
N GLU A 151 12.58 0.16 6.50
CA GLU A 151 13.77 -0.66 6.26
C GLU A 151 13.42 -1.97 5.51
N GLN A 152 12.34 -2.65 5.91
CA GLN A 152 11.88 -3.84 5.18
C GLN A 152 11.48 -3.53 3.73
N VAL A 153 10.83 -2.39 3.49
CA VAL A 153 10.49 -1.96 2.13
C VAL A 153 11.75 -1.64 1.34
N ASP A 154 12.72 -0.95 1.95
CA ASP A 154 14.01 -0.61 1.33
C ASP A 154 14.76 -1.87 0.90
N GLU A 155 14.83 -2.89 1.76
CA GLU A 155 15.40 -4.20 1.42
C GLU A 155 14.70 -4.87 0.23
N ASP A 156 13.37 -4.79 0.13
CA ASP A 156 12.63 -5.34 -1.00
C ASP A 156 12.79 -4.49 -2.28
N MET A 157 13.06 -3.19 -2.13
CA MET A 157 13.37 -2.26 -3.22
C MET A 157 14.77 -2.48 -3.82
N GLU A 158 15.68 -3.21 -3.15
CA GLU A 158 16.95 -3.67 -3.73
C GLU A 158 16.77 -4.48 -5.02
N GLY A 159 15.64 -5.19 -5.17
CA GLY A 159 15.30 -5.86 -6.42
C GLY A 159 15.02 -4.89 -7.57
N VAL A 160 14.45 -3.72 -7.27
CA VAL A 160 14.23 -2.62 -8.23
C VAL A 160 15.56 -1.94 -8.54
N ARG A 161 16.38 -1.68 -7.52
CA ARG A 161 17.72 -1.08 -7.66
C ARG A 161 18.61 -1.88 -8.61
N ARG A 162 18.73 -3.19 -8.38
CA ARG A 162 19.50 -4.09 -9.26
C ARG A 162 18.99 -4.09 -10.70
N ALA A 163 17.67 -4.06 -10.90
CA ALA A 163 17.09 -3.99 -12.24
C ALA A 163 17.41 -2.66 -12.94
N LEU A 164 17.50 -1.55 -12.20
CA LEU A 164 17.96 -0.27 -12.74
C LEU A 164 19.45 -0.29 -13.05
N ASP A 165 20.29 -0.90 -12.21
CA ASP A 165 21.73 -1.02 -12.48
C ASP A 165 22.03 -1.85 -13.73
N GLU A 166 21.29 -2.96 -13.91
CA GLU A 166 21.37 -3.77 -15.13
C GLU A 166 20.90 -2.98 -16.35
N ALA A 167 19.85 -2.18 -16.19
CA ALA A 167 19.36 -1.31 -17.24
C ALA A 167 20.38 -0.21 -17.60
N LEU A 168 21.05 0.41 -16.61
CA LEU A 168 22.10 1.43 -16.80
C LEU A 168 23.29 0.89 -17.58
N LYS A 169 23.73 -0.34 -17.29
CA LYS A 169 24.83 -0.99 -18.03
C LYS A 169 24.56 -1.13 -19.53
N ASN A 170 23.28 -1.25 -19.89
CA ASN A 170 22.84 -1.41 -21.27
C ASN A 170 22.39 -0.08 -21.90
N ASP A 171 22.43 1.02 -21.16
CA ASP A 171 22.03 2.33 -21.66
C ASP A 171 23.05 2.82 -22.70
N LYS A 172 22.56 3.13 -23.90
CA LYS A 172 23.40 3.56 -25.03
C LYS A 172 23.25 5.06 -25.21
N LYS A 173 24.39 5.74 -25.32
CA LYS A 173 24.50 7.18 -25.56
C LYS A 173 23.56 7.63 -26.70
N HIS A 174 22.76 8.67 -26.45
CA HIS A 174 21.86 9.34 -27.42
C HIS A 174 20.64 8.55 -27.92
N LYS A 175 20.23 7.47 -27.26
CA LYS A 175 18.92 6.85 -27.49
C LYS A 175 17.92 7.29 -26.42
N GLU A 176 16.67 7.51 -26.82
CA GLU A 176 15.58 7.75 -25.88
C GLU A 176 15.43 6.50 -25.00
N TRP A 177 15.66 6.66 -23.69
CA TRP A 177 15.52 5.57 -22.73
C TRP A 177 14.05 5.20 -22.57
N ASN A 178 13.69 3.98 -22.95
CA ASN A 178 12.39 3.37 -22.65
C ASN A 178 12.58 2.39 -21.49
N PRO A 179 12.19 2.74 -20.26
CA PRO A 179 12.33 1.82 -19.14
C PRO A 179 11.52 0.55 -19.40
N PRO A 180 12.04 -0.62 -19.01
CA PRO A 180 11.27 -1.86 -19.12
C PRO A 180 9.93 -1.71 -18.41
N GLU A 181 8.82 -2.04 -19.08
CA GLU A 181 7.50 -2.18 -18.43
C GLU A 181 7.57 -3.10 -17.20
N ALA A 182 8.51 -4.05 -17.22
CA ALA A 182 8.86 -4.91 -16.09
C ALA A 182 9.21 -4.13 -14.79
N LEU A 183 9.71 -2.89 -14.86
CA LEU A 183 9.96 -2.08 -13.65
C LEU A 183 8.66 -1.57 -13.03
N LYS A 184 7.70 -1.11 -13.84
CA LYS A 184 6.35 -0.76 -13.37
C LYS A 184 5.69 -1.97 -12.73
N ASP A 185 5.73 -3.11 -13.41
CA ASP A 185 5.18 -4.36 -12.89
C ASP A 185 5.84 -4.78 -11.58
N ARG A 186 7.16 -4.62 -11.42
CA ARG A 186 7.85 -4.90 -10.17
C ARG A 186 7.33 -4.01 -9.02
N LEU A 187 7.19 -2.71 -9.25
CA LEU A 187 6.67 -1.77 -8.25
C LEU A 187 5.21 -2.09 -7.89
N MET A 188 4.36 -2.32 -8.90
CA MET A 188 2.95 -2.71 -8.71
C MET A 188 2.81 -4.04 -7.96
N ASN A 189 3.65 -5.03 -8.29
CA ASN A 189 3.69 -6.30 -7.59
C ASN A 189 4.16 -6.15 -6.14
N LEU A 190 5.11 -5.25 -5.88
CA LEU A 190 5.61 -5.02 -4.53
C LEU A 190 4.57 -4.35 -3.64
N GLN A 191 3.88 -3.29 -4.10
CA GLN A 191 2.75 -2.72 -3.34
C GLN A 191 1.64 -3.76 -3.11
N ALA A 192 1.33 -4.61 -4.10
CA ALA A 192 0.35 -5.68 -3.93
C ALA A 192 0.80 -6.76 -2.91
N LYS A 193 2.11 -7.05 -2.84
CA LYS A 193 2.70 -7.94 -1.84
C LYS A 193 2.53 -7.33 -0.45
N TYR A 194 2.91 -6.07 -0.24
CA TYR A 194 2.76 -5.38 1.05
C TYR A 194 1.32 -5.28 1.51
N TRP A 195 0.38 -5.00 0.59
CA TRP A 195 -1.05 -5.08 0.88
C TRP A 195 -1.43 -6.42 1.51
N ARG A 196 -1.07 -7.54 0.85
CA ARG A 196 -1.40 -8.89 1.34
C ARG A 196 -0.76 -9.19 2.69
N MET A 197 0.49 -8.80 2.88
CA MET A 197 1.20 -9.05 4.14
C MET A 197 0.59 -8.26 5.30
N LEU A 198 0.22 -6.99 5.10
CA LEU A 198 -0.41 -6.18 6.13
C LEU A 198 -1.82 -6.65 6.46
N VAL A 199 -2.61 -7.04 5.45
CA VAL A 199 -3.93 -7.66 5.68
C VAL A 199 -3.81 -8.96 6.47
N ALA A 200 -2.82 -9.80 6.14
CA ALA A 200 -2.60 -11.06 6.84
C ALA A 200 -2.06 -10.88 8.27
N ALA A 201 -1.32 -9.78 8.53
CA ALA A 201 -0.76 -9.49 9.85
C ALA A 201 -1.83 -9.17 10.90
N GLY A 202 -3.01 -8.71 10.48
CA GLY A 202 -4.12 -8.49 11.40
C GLY A 202 -3.93 -7.27 12.32
N PRO A 203 -4.63 -7.23 13.47
CA PRO A 203 -4.68 -6.09 14.38
C PRO A 203 -3.41 -5.95 15.25
N ILE A 204 -2.26 -5.70 14.64
CA ILE A 204 -0.99 -5.44 15.32
C ILE A 204 -0.56 -3.98 15.23
N SER A 205 0.42 -3.57 16.03
CA SER A 205 1.13 -2.31 15.76
C SER A 205 1.96 -2.49 14.48
N ILE A 206 1.93 -1.50 13.58
CA ILE A 206 2.78 -1.54 12.38
C ILE A 206 4.29 -1.66 12.72
N ASN A 207 4.72 -1.13 13.87
CA ASN A 207 6.10 -1.26 14.35
C ASN A 207 6.47 -2.67 14.79
N LYS A 208 5.47 -3.55 14.98
CA LYS A 208 5.65 -4.97 15.25
C LYS A 208 5.47 -5.82 14.00
N PHE A 209 5.24 -5.22 12.84
CA PHE A 209 5.11 -5.96 11.59
C PHE A 209 6.45 -6.61 11.23
N VAL A 210 6.40 -7.92 11.08
CA VAL A 210 7.52 -8.71 10.57
C VAL A 210 7.07 -9.38 9.29
N LYS A 211 7.76 -9.08 8.19
CA LYS A 211 7.55 -9.74 6.91
C LYS A 211 7.66 -11.27 7.06
N PRO A 212 6.64 -12.04 6.63
CA PRO A 212 6.69 -13.49 6.68
C PRO A 212 7.86 -14.04 5.87
N ALA A 213 8.53 -15.06 6.40
CA ALA A 213 9.57 -15.77 5.65
C ALA A 213 9.02 -16.31 4.32
N PRO A 214 9.82 -16.33 3.23
CA PRO A 214 9.41 -16.93 1.98
C PRO A 214 8.97 -18.38 2.21
N LYS A 215 7.73 -18.73 1.83
CA LYS A 215 7.31 -20.13 1.84
C LYS A 215 8.25 -20.89 0.90
N LYS A 216 9.07 -21.81 1.43
CA LYS A 216 9.87 -22.74 0.62
C LYS A 216 8.87 -23.45 -0.32
N ARG A 217 8.99 -23.24 -1.63
CA ARG A 217 8.23 -24.03 -2.60
C ARG A 217 8.66 -25.48 -2.40
N GLY A 218 7.77 -26.30 -1.85
CA GLY A 218 7.99 -27.73 -1.75
C GLY A 218 8.28 -28.26 -3.15
N ILE A 219 9.40 -28.95 -3.31
CA ILE A 219 9.73 -29.68 -4.54
C ILE A 219 8.62 -30.71 -4.71
N THR A 220 7.68 -30.44 -5.61
CA THR A 220 6.76 -31.45 -6.10
C THR A 220 7.61 -32.48 -6.83
N LYS A 221 7.88 -33.61 -6.17
CA LYS A 221 8.44 -34.79 -6.82
C LYS A 221 7.48 -35.17 -7.94
N SER A 222 7.88 -34.87 -9.17
CA SER A 222 7.32 -35.46 -10.38
C SER A 222 7.34 -36.98 -10.19
N LYS A 223 6.16 -37.59 -10.11
CA LYS A 223 6.02 -39.03 -10.30
C LYS A 223 6.33 -39.29 -11.77
N LYS A 224 7.50 -39.86 -12.04
CA LYS A 224 7.74 -40.53 -13.32
C LYS A 224 6.71 -41.66 -13.43
N SER A 225 5.87 -41.57 -14.47
CA SER A 225 5.16 -42.72 -15.04
C SER A 225 6.02 -43.29 -16.15
#